data_AF-W7L8A8-F1
#
_entry.id   AF-W7L8A8-F1
#
_cell.length_a   1.000
_cell.length_b   1.000
_cell.length_c   1.000
_cell.angle_alpha   90.00
_cell.angle_beta   90.00
_cell.angle_gamma   90.00
#
_symmetry.space_group_name_H-M   'P 1'
#
loop_
_entity.id
_entity.type
_entity.pdbx_description
1 polymer ?
#
loop_
_entity_poly.entity_id
_entity_poly.type
_entity_poly.pdbx_seq_one_letter_code
_entity_poly.pdbx_strand_id
1 'polypeptide(L)'
;MVKIFLITVFEVQPLPLYAFYLLDVELKDVDYASKEKIGSLEAEAISRVGEDWKKKIHTRCSNLLIVDSCEHPVFLEQPVNFLHRTVRGFLRDQYIRQLEAVVNTHFVPPISLCRIFLFFLKKQYQHNLNTKRQYNSMMGLVDELLYCAREAENHELYEHQHASPVADILDQVDAVNTLLMKKSRAVRNHWIHARDPPAPRGLGEYNEGHRHNWIALTIQARLVKYMRDIGGKGWPAAKEWPATA
;
A
#
# COMPACT_ATOMS: atom_id res chain seq x y z
N MET A 1 -11.25 -6.21 -16.48
CA MET A 1 -12.27 -5.13 -16.40
C MET A 1 -12.98 -5.14 -15.06
N VAL A 2 -13.64 -6.22 -14.66
CA VAL A 2 -14.30 -6.25 -13.33
C VAL A 2 -13.31 -6.04 -12.18
N LYS A 3 -12.11 -6.64 -12.26
CA LYS A 3 -11.01 -6.39 -11.31
C LYS A 3 -10.61 -4.92 -11.19
N ILE A 4 -10.70 -4.14 -12.28
CA ILE A 4 -10.41 -2.69 -12.28
C ILE A 4 -11.43 -1.98 -11.40
N PHE A 5 -12.73 -2.22 -11.64
CA PHE A 5 -13.78 -1.63 -10.80
C PHE A 5 -13.67 -2.07 -9.35
N LEU A 6 -13.36 -3.34 -9.09
CA LEU A 6 -13.20 -3.84 -7.73
C LEU A 6 -12.09 -3.10 -6.98
N ILE A 7 -10.88 -2.98 -7.54
CA ILE A 7 -9.81 -2.25 -6.85
C ILE A 7 -10.15 -0.76 -6.67
N THR A 8 -10.77 -0.12 -7.66
CA THR A 8 -11.14 1.30 -7.59
C THR A 8 -12.29 1.57 -6.62
N VAL A 9 -13.15 0.57 -6.35
CA VAL A 9 -14.16 0.70 -5.28
C VAL A 9 -13.51 0.67 -3.89
N PHE A 10 -12.51 -0.19 -3.70
CA PHE A 10 -11.83 -0.41 -2.42
C PHE A 10 -10.72 0.62 -2.12
N GLU A 11 -10.08 1.21 -3.13
CA GLU A 11 -8.96 2.17 -2.95
C GLU A 11 -9.35 3.37 -2.08
N VAL A 12 -8.51 3.78 -1.13
CA VAL A 12 -8.83 4.97 -0.30
C VAL A 12 -8.61 6.24 -1.11
N GLN A 13 -7.54 6.28 -1.91
CA GLN A 13 -7.18 7.38 -2.81
C GLN A 13 -7.16 6.90 -4.27
N PRO A 14 -7.37 7.81 -5.25
CA PRO A 14 -7.34 7.48 -6.67
C PRO A 14 -6.03 6.83 -7.09
N LEU A 15 -6.04 5.59 -7.59
CA LEU A 15 -4.80 4.90 -7.95
C LEU A 15 -4.14 5.48 -9.21
N PRO A 16 -2.79 5.48 -9.30
CA PRO A 16 -2.12 5.88 -10.52
C PRO A 16 -2.42 4.87 -11.64
N LEU A 17 -2.41 5.34 -12.89
CA LEU A 17 -2.71 4.51 -14.06
C LEU A 17 -1.86 3.23 -14.14
N TYR A 18 -0.62 3.30 -13.63
CA TYR A 18 0.29 2.16 -13.55
C TYR A 18 -0.25 1.02 -12.67
N ALA A 19 -1.09 1.28 -11.67
CA ALA A 19 -1.71 0.26 -10.82
C ALA A 19 -2.56 -0.72 -11.65
N PHE A 20 -3.25 -0.22 -12.67
CA PHE A 20 -4.08 -1.05 -13.55
C PHE A 20 -3.24 -1.93 -14.47
N TYR A 21 -2.06 -1.46 -14.89
CA TYR A 21 -1.06 -2.33 -15.53
C TYR A 21 -0.62 -3.47 -14.62
N LEU A 22 -0.38 -3.19 -13.35
CA LEU A 22 0.03 -4.22 -12.38
C LEU A 22 -1.05 -5.29 -12.19
N LEU A 23 -2.34 -4.98 -12.36
CA LEU A 23 -3.38 -6.01 -12.38
C LEU A 23 -3.21 -7.02 -13.52
N ASP A 24 -2.82 -6.57 -14.72
CA ASP A 24 -2.55 -7.49 -15.84
C ASP A 24 -1.26 -8.29 -15.60
N VAL A 25 -0.29 -7.73 -14.87
CA VAL A 25 0.91 -8.46 -14.43
C VAL A 25 0.57 -9.53 -13.39
N GLU A 26 -0.29 -9.21 -12.42
CA GLU A 26 -0.75 -10.14 -11.39
C GLU A 26 -1.47 -11.37 -11.97
N LEU A 27 -2.15 -11.21 -13.11
CA LEU A 27 -2.76 -12.35 -13.82
C LEU A 27 -1.73 -13.37 -14.32
N LYS A 28 -0.49 -12.95 -14.56
CA LYS A 28 0.60 -13.80 -15.04
C LYS A 28 1.47 -14.31 -13.89
N ASP A 29 1.72 -13.47 -12.90
CA ASP A 29 2.52 -13.78 -11.72
C ASP A 29 1.92 -13.08 -10.49
N VAL A 30 1.33 -13.85 -9.59
CA VAL A 30 0.73 -13.35 -8.35
C VAL A 30 1.78 -12.75 -7.40
N ASP A 31 3.02 -13.22 -7.47
CA ASP A 31 4.12 -12.80 -6.60
C ASP A 31 5.00 -11.72 -7.23
N TYR A 32 4.54 -11.07 -8.30
CA TYR A 32 5.30 -10.05 -9.02
C TYR A 32 5.86 -8.98 -8.07
N ALA A 33 5.04 -8.49 -7.14
CA ALA A 33 5.43 -7.44 -6.19
C ALA A 33 6.51 -7.93 -5.22
N SER A 34 6.45 -9.20 -4.81
CA SER A 34 7.42 -9.81 -3.91
C SER A 34 8.77 -10.05 -4.59
N LYS A 35 8.75 -10.52 -5.84
CA LYS A 35 9.96 -10.80 -6.64
C LYS A 35 10.63 -9.53 -7.16
N GLU A 36 9.88 -8.44 -7.25
CA GLU A 36 10.38 -7.18 -7.77
C GLU A 36 11.54 -6.63 -6.93
N LYS A 37 12.55 -6.10 -7.62
CA LYS A 37 13.72 -5.50 -6.99
C LYS A 37 13.45 -4.05 -6.62
N ILE A 38 14.00 -3.65 -5.48
CA ILE A 38 14.04 -2.25 -5.03
C ILE A 38 14.90 -1.48 -6.04
N GLY A 39 14.27 -0.58 -6.80
CA GLY A 39 14.92 0.30 -7.80
C GLY A 39 13.94 1.37 -8.29
N SER A 40 14.39 2.45 -8.92
CA SER A 40 13.48 3.41 -9.54
C SER A 40 12.85 2.84 -10.82
N LEU A 41 11.62 3.24 -11.14
CA LEU A 41 11.04 2.99 -12.46
C LEU A 41 11.65 3.92 -13.51
N GLU A 42 11.93 3.39 -14.69
CA GLU A 42 12.35 4.19 -15.83
C GLU A 42 11.19 5.05 -16.33
N ALA A 43 11.42 6.36 -16.49
CA ALA A 43 10.40 7.31 -16.93
C ALA A 43 9.78 6.91 -18.27
N GLU A 44 10.60 6.41 -19.21
CA GLU A 44 10.12 5.94 -20.51
C GLU A 44 9.17 4.74 -20.39
N ALA A 45 9.45 3.81 -19.48
CA ALA A 45 8.60 2.65 -19.25
C ALA A 45 7.25 3.09 -18.66
N ILE A 46 7.26 4.05 -17.74
CA ILE A 46 6.03 4.64 -17.17
C ILE A 46 5.21 5.30 -18.28
N SER A 47 5.82 6.16 -19.12
CA SER A 47 5.09 6.87 -20.18
C SER A 47 4.47 5.91 -21.20
N ARG A 48 5.19 4.86 -21.61
CA ARG A 48 4.67 3.85 -22.55
C ARG A 48 3.47 3.11 -21.94
N VAL A 49 3.60 2.64 -20.70
CA VAL A 49 2.52 1.97 -19.98
C VAL A 49 1.33 2.91 -19.79
N GLY A 50 1.59 4.18 -19.47
CA GLY A 50 0.58 5.21 -19.30
C GLY A 50 -0.26 5.43 -20.56
N GLU A 51 0.37 5.62 -21.72
CA GLU A 51 -0.36 5.83 -22.98
C GLU A 51 -1.23 4.62 -23.37
N ASP A 52 -0.70 3.41 -23.22
CA ASP A 52 -1.43 2.18 -23.53
C ASP A 52 -2.62 1.98 -22.60
N TRP A 53 -2.43 2.20 -21.29
CA TRP A 53 -3.49 2.03 -20.30
C TRP A 53 -4.52 3.14 -20.32
N LYS A 54 -4.12 4.35 -20.67
CA LYS A 54 -5.04 5.47 -20.83
C LYS A 54 -6.04 5.16 -21.94
N LYS A 55 -5.55 4.65 -23.07
CA LYS A 55 -6.41 4.18 -24.17
C LYS A 55 -7.32 3.03 -23.73
N LYS A 56 -6.78 2.02 -23.02
CA LYS A 56 -7.59 0.89 -22.52
C LYS A 56 -8.71 1.34 -21.59
N ILE A 57 -8.43 2.21 -20.62
CA ILE A 57 -9.45 2.74 -19.69
C ILE A 57 -10.45 3.58 -20.46
N HIS A 58 -10.01 4.46 -21.36
CA HIS A 58 -10.90 5.29 -22.15
C HIS A 58 -11.84 4.44 -23.04
N THR A 59 -11.36 3.38 -23.68
CA THR A 59 -12.20 2.55 -24.55
C THR A 59 -13.15 1.65 -23.77
N ARG A 60 -12.77 1.18 -22.58
CA ARG A 60 -13.50 0.13 -21.86
C ARG A 60 -14.27 0.59 -20.62
N CYS A 61 -13.84 1.71 -20.02
CA CYS A 61 -14.31 2.16 -18.72
C CYS A 61 -14.68 3.65 -18.69
N SER A 62 -14.57 4.40 -19.80
CA SER A 62 -14.80 5.86 -19.85
C SER A 62 -16.14 6.34 -19.32
N ASN A 63 -17.18 5.50 -19.40
CA ASN A 63 -18.50 5.83 -18.87
C ASN A 63 -18.51 5.98 -17.34
N LEU A 64 -17.53 5.39 -16.65
CA LEU A 64 -17.49 5.33 -15.19
C LEU A 64 -16.16 5.81 -14.60
N LEU A 65 -15.04 5.67 -15.32
CA LEU A 65 -13.69 6.03 -14.90
C LEU A 65 -13.10 7.10 -15.81
N ILE A 66 -12.37 8.02 -15.19
CA ILE A 66 -11.64 9.11 -15.84
C ILE A 66 -10.17 9.00 -15.40
N VAL A 67 -9.27 9.22 -16.35
CA VAL A 67 -7.84 9.42 -16.09
C VAL A 67 -7.59 10.91 -16.01
N ASP A 68 -7.21 11.41 -14.84
CA ASP A 68 -6.86 12.81 -14.66
C ASP A 68 -5.44 13.08 -15.21
N SER A 69 -5.18 14.34 -15.56
CA SER A 69 -3.86 14.83 -15.94
C SER A 69 -3.05 15.39 -14.77
N CYS A 70 -3.63 15.44 -13.56
CA CYS A 70 -2.93 15.93 -12.37
C CYS A 70 -1.80 15.00 -11.88
N GLU A 71 -0.81 15.57 -11.19
CA GLU A 71 0.16 14.79 -10.42
C GLU A 71 -0.56 14.06 -9.27
N HIS A 72 -0.32 12.77 -9.10
CA HIS A 72 -0.84 12.06 -7.92
C HIS A 72 -0.07 12.53 -6.67
N PRO A 73 -0.76 12.78 -5.54
CA PRO A 73 -0.11 13.25 -4.31
C PRO A 73 0.91 12.28 -3.69
N VAL A 74 0.86 11.00 -4.06
CA VAL A 74 1.58 9.91 -3.39
C VAL A 74 2.53 9.21 -4.35
N PHE A 75 2.10 8.84 -5.57
CA PHE A 75 2.98 8.13 -6.51
C PHE A 75 2.55 8.29 -7.97
N LEU A 76 3.52 8.62 -8.85
CA LEU A 76 3.37 8.77 -10.31
C LEU A 76 2.34 9.82 -10.78
N GLU A 77 2.36 10.12 -12.07
CA GLU A 77 1.35 10.98 -12.70
C GLU A 77 0.12 10.14 -13.10
N GLN A 78 -0.99 10.81 -13.40
CA GLN A 78 -2.21 10.21 -13.99
C GLN A 78 -3.05 9.34 -13.02
N PRO A 79 -3.65 9.92 -11.97
CA PRO A 79 -4.59 9.21 -11.13
C PRO A 79 -5.87 8.84 -11.92
N VAL A 80 -6.42 7.68 -11.62
CA VAL A 80 -7.68 7.19 -12.18
C VAL A 80 -8.73 7.27 -11.09
N ASN A 81 -9.86 7.92 -11.38
CA ASN A 81 -10.96 8.05 -10.43
C ASN A 81 -12.29 7.79 -11.12
N PHE A 82 -13.34 7.59 -10.32
CA PHE A 82 -14.70 7.58 -10.83
C PHE A 82 -15.10 8.96 -11.35
N LEU A 83 -15.85 8.96 -12.45
CA LEU A 83 -16.43 10.17 -13.04
C LEU A 83 -17.28 10.96 -12.04
N HIS A 84 -17.94 10.25 -11.11
CA HIS A 84 -18.70 10.87 -10.06
C HIS A 84 -18.61 10.08 -8.76
N ARG A 85 -18.49 10.78 -7.62
CA ARG A 85 -18.39 10.15 -6.29
C ARG A 85 -19.55 9.18 -6.00
N THR A 86 -20.73 9.44 -6.53
CA THR A 86 -21.90 8.57 -6.32
C THR A 86 -21.81 7.28 -7.11
N VAL A 87 -21.07 7.22 -8.22
CA VAL A 87 -20.84 5.98 -8.97
C VAL A 87 -20.07 5.00 -8.09
N ARG A 88 -19.04 5.48 -7.40
CA ARG A 88 -18.28 4.66 -6.44
C ARG A 88 -19.17 4.09 -5.35
N GLY A 89 -19.95 4.95 -4.68
CA GLY A 89 -20.87 4.53 -3.63
C GLY A 89 -21.93 3.55 -4.13
N PHE A 90 -22.52 3.84 -5.29
CA PHE A 90 -23.52 2.97 -5.93
C PHE A 90 -22.96 1.58 -6.27
N LEU A 91 -21.77 1.51 -6.86
CA LEU A 91 -21.13 0.23 -7.16
C LEU A 91 -20.78 -0.54 -5.89
N ARG A 92 -20.27 0.14 -4.86
CA ARG A 92 -19.94 -0.46 -3.57
C ARG A 92 -21.17 -1.03 -2.87
N ASP A 93 -22.26 -0.25 -2.81
CA ASP A 93 -23.39 -0.57 -1.96
C ASP A 93 -24.39 -1.52 -2.65
N GLN A 94 -24.50 -1.45 -3.98
CA GLN A 94 -25.53 -2.20 -4.73
C GLN A 94 -24.97 -3.32 -5.64
N TYR A 95 -23.74 -3.17 -6.14
CA TYR A 95 -23.20 -4.06 -7.19
C TYR A 95 -21.97 -4.86 -6.77
N ILE A 96 -21.41 -4.65 -5.57
CA ILE A 96 -20.14 -5.27 -5.18
C ILE A 96 -20.17 -6.80 -5.27
N ARG A 97 -21.24 -7.42 -4.75
CA ARG A 97 -21.44 -8.88 -4.81
C ARG A 97 -21.58 -9.40 -6.23
N GLN A 98 -22.20 -8.61 -7.12
CA GLN A 98 -22.36 -8.98 -8.52
C GLN A 98 -21.01 -8.89 -9.26
N LEU A 99 -20.21 -7.87 -8.96
CA LEU A 99 -18.87 -7.73 -9.48
C LEU A 99 -17.98 -8.89 -9.01
N GLU A 100 -18.05 -9.26 -7.73
CA GLU A 100 -17.33 -10.40 -7.17
C GLU A 100 -17.75 -11.73 -7.82
N ALA A 101 -19.07 -11.94 -8.02
CA ALA A 101 -19.59 -13.14 -8.66
C ALA A 101 -19.10 -13.31 -10.11
N VAL A 102 -18.96 -12.22 -10.87
CA VAL A 102 -18.46 -12.29 -12.26
C VAL A 102 -16.98 -12.66 -12.33
N VAL A 103 -16.21 -12.39 -11.28
CA VAL A 103 -14.76 -12.59 -11.32
C VAL A 103 -14.36 -14.07 -11.25
N ASN A 104 -15.27 -15.00 -10.89
CA ASN A 104 -15.13 -16.48 -10.89
C ASN A 104 -13.81 -17.05 -10.30
N THR A 105 -12.97 -16.18 -9.74
CA THR A 105 -11.62 -16.43 -9.24
C THR A 105 -11.57 -15.87 -7.83
N HIS A 106 -10.73 -16.45 -6.98
CA HIS A 106 -10.47 -16.01 -5.60
C HIS A 106 -9.70 -14.67 -5.56
N PHE A 107 -10.13 -13.70 -6.35
CA PHE A 107 -9.55 -12.37 -6.40
C PHE A 107 -10.11 -11.55 -5.25
N VAL A 108 -9.25 -11.21 -4.30
CA VAL A 108 -9.59 -10.36 -3.16
C VAL A 108 -8.96 -8.99 -3.39
N PRO A 109 -9.76 -7.94 -3.68
CA PRO A 109 -9.25 -6.63 -4.07
C PRO A 109 -8.28 -6.03 -3.03
N PRO A 110 -8.56 -6.09 -1.71
CA PRO A 110 -7.61 -5.63 -0.70
C PRO A 110 -6.22 -6.28 -0.76
N ILE A 111 -6.14 -7.58 -1.10
CA ILE A 111 -4.85 -8.28 -1.21
C ILE A 111 -4.08 -7.79 -2.46
N SER A 112 -4.78 -7.64 -3.58
CA SER A 112 -4.19 -7.09 -4.82
C SER A 112 -3.67 -5.67 -4.60
N LEU A 113 -4.44 -4.84 -3.89
CA LEU A 113 -4.01 -3.49 -3.48
C LEU A 113 -2.75 -3.52 -2.61
N CYS A 114 -2.65 -4.43 -1.63
CA CYS A 114 -1.44 -4.59 -0.83
C CYS A 114 -0.21 -4.92 -1.72
N ARG A 115 -0.35 -5.76 -2.74
CA ARG A 115 0.72 -6.08 -3.69
C ARG A 115 1.10 -4.87 -4.55
N ILE A 116 0.12 -4.11 -5.02
CA ILE A 116 0.33 -2.87 -5.79
C ILE A 116 1.09 -1.84 -4.93
N PHE A 117 0.67 -1.60 -3.69
CA PHE A 117 1.34 -0.66 -2.80
C PHE A 117 2.75 -1.12 -2.43
N LEU A 118 2.99 -2.42 -2.20
CA LEU A 118 4.34 -2.96 -2.01
C LEU A 118 5.22 -2.70 -3.24
N PHE A 119 4.68 -2.90 -4.45
CA PHE A 119 5.40 -2.61 -5.68
C PHE A 119 5.78 -1.12 -5.77
N PHE A 120 4.84 -0.21 -5.51
CA PHE A 120 5.11 1.22 -5.49
C PHE A 120 6.14 1.60 -4.42
N LEU A 121 6.09 0.99 -3.25
CA LEU A 121 7.08 1.19 -2.19
C LEU A 121 8.49 0.76 -2.62
N LYS A 122 8.62 -0.35 -3.36
CA LYS A 122 9.91 -0.79 -3.93
C LYS A 122 10.40 0.11 -5.07
N LYS A 123 9.46 0.74 -5.77
CA LYS A 123 9.70 1.56 -6.97
C LYS A 123 9.75 3.07 -6.74
N GLN A 124 9.50 3.51 -5.51
CA GLN A 124 9.60 4.92 -5.13
C GLN A 124 10.98 5.50 -5.38
N TYR A 125 11.04 6.80 -5.65
CA TYR A 125 12.27 7.50 -5.99
C TYR A 125 13.28 7.41 -4.85
N GLN A 126 14.41 6.73 -5.12
CA GLN A 126 15.31 6.27 -4.05
C GLN A 126 16.34 7.29 -3.59
N HIS A 127 16.53 8.36 -4.36
CA HIS A 127 17.70 9.21 -4.18
C HIS A 127 17.55 10.28 -3.10
N ASN A 128 16.34 10.62 -2.61
CA ASN A 128 16.11 11.78 -1.73
C ASN A 128 15.07 11.57 -0.61
N LEU A 129 15.04 10.40 0.04
CA LEU A 129 14.14 10.14 1.18
C LEU A 129 14.36 11.07 2.39
N ASN A 130 15.35 11.97 2.30
CA ASN A 130 15.61 13.05 3.26
C ASN A 130 14.63 14.22 3.12
N THR A 131 13.78 14.23 2.09
CA THR A 131 12.77 15.28 1.89
C THR A 131 11.45 14.90 2.54
N LYS A 132 10.82 15.83 3.25
CA LYS A 132 9.51 15.65 3.88
C LYS A 132 8.45 15.14 2.89
N ARG A 133 8.50 15.59 1.63
CA ARG A 133 7.59 15.15 0.56
C ARG A 133 7.70 13.64 0.29
N GLN A 134 8.92 13.12 0.11
CA GLN A 134 9.12 11.70 -0.20
C GLN A 134 8.82 10.81 1.00
N TYR A 135 9.18 11.27 2.21
CA TYR A 135 8.82 10.58 3.44
C TYR A 135 7.29 10.48 3.62
N ASN A 136 6.57 11.59 3.43
CA ASN A 136 5.11 11.59 3.53
C ASN A 136 4.45 10.70 2.47
N SER A 137 5.02 10.64 1.26
CA SER A 137 4.56 9.72 0.20
C SER A 137 4.74 8.26 0.62
N MET A 138 5.92 7.88 1.15
CA MET A 138 6.17 6.55 1.68
C MET A 138 5.18 6.19 2.80
N MET A 139 4.94 7.12 3.73
CA MET A 139 3.96 6.94 4.81
C MET A 139 2.55 6.77 4.29
N GLY A 140 2.14 7.56 3.29
CA GLY A 140 0.84 7.42 2.63
C GLY A 140 0.64 6.04 2.02
N LEU A 141 1.66 5.51 1.32
CA LEU A 141 1.61 4.15 0.77
C LEU A 141 1.48 3.08 1.87
N VAL A 142 2.21 3.24 2.98
CA VAL A 142 2.12 2.34 4.14
C VAL A 142 0.73 2.39 4.75
N ASP A 143 0.15 3.58 4.93
CA ASP A 143 -1.19 3.74 5.51
C ASP A 143 -2.27 3.09 4.67
N GLU A 144 -2.23 3.29 3.35
CA GLU A 144 -3.16 2.66 2.43
C GLU A 144 -2.99 1.14 2.41
N LEU A 145 -1.75 0.65 2.48
CA LEU A 145 -1.46 -0.77 2.60
C LEU A 145 -1.98 -1.36 3.92
N LEU A 146 -1.78 -0.69 5.06
CA LEU A 146 -2.27 -1.15 6.36
C LEU A 146 -3.80 -1.18 6.40
N TYR A 147 -4.45 -0.18 5.80
CA TYR A 147 -5.90 -0.19 5.63
C TYR A 147 -6.34 -1.39 4.79
N CYS A 148 -5.72 -1.62 3.64
CA CYS A 148 -6.06 -2.75 2.77
C CYS A 148 -5.75 -4.11 3.42
N ALA A 149 -4.67 -4.21 4.21
CA ALA A 149 -4.34 -5.41 4.95
C ALA A 149 -5.42 -5.75 5.98
N ARG A 150 -5.95 -4.74 6.67
CA ARG A 150 -7.07 -4.91 7.60
C ARG A 150 -8.33 -5.38 6.89
N GLU A 151 -8.66 -4.79 5.75
CA GLU A 151 -9.82 -5.22 4.96
C GLU A 151 -9.63 -6.66 4.42
N ALA A 152 -8.39 -7.05 4.08
CA ALA A 152 -8.08 -8.42 3.68
C ALA A 152 -8.28 -9.42 4.83
N GLU A 153 -7.88 -9.08 6.06
CA GLU A 153 -8.10 -9.95 7.24
C GLU A 153 -9.58 -10.14 7.56
N ASN A 154 -10.42 -9.15 7.30
CA ASN A 154 -11.86 -9.19 7.56
C ASN A 154 -12.68 -9.77 6.38
N HIS A 155 -12.04 -10.08 5.26
CA HIS A 155 -12.72 -10.58 4.08
C HIS A 155 -13.28 -11.99 4.31
N GLU A 156 -14.50 -12.27 3.83
CA GLU A 156 -15.26 -13.51 4.08
C GLU A 156 -14.43 -14.79 3.76
N LEU A 157 -13.70 -14.79 2.64
CA LEU A 157 -12.80 -15.90 2.24
C LEU A 157 -11.69 -16.24 3.24
N TYR A 158 -11.33 -15.29 4.11
CA TYR A 158 -10.26 -15.44 5.07
C TYR A 158 -10.75 -15.39 6.51
N GLU A 159 -12.06 -15.23 6.75
CA GLU A 159 -12.65 -15.02 8.08
C GLU A 159 -12.18 -16.07 9.10
N HIS A 160 -12.26 -17.34 8.71
CA HIS A 160 -11.90 -18.49 9.55
C HIS A 160 -10.41 -18.83 9.56
N GLN A 161 -9.58 -18.13 8.77
CA GLN A 161 -8.14 -18.36 8.79
C GLN A 161 -7.51 -17.67 10.01
N HIS A 162 -6.63 -18.41 10.69
CA HIS A 162 -5.89 -17.87 11.83
C HIS A 162 -4.75 -16.94 11.39
N ALA A 163 -4.16 -17.22 10.23
CA ALA A 163 -3.06 -16.48 9.67
C ALA A 163 -3.52 -15.30 8.81
N SER A 164 -2.70 -14.25 8.76
CA SER A 164 -2.97 -13.10 7.89
C SER A 164 -2.67 -13.46 6.43
N PRO A 165 -3.60 -13.21 5.49
CA PRO A 165 -3.38 -13.53 4.08
C PRO A 165 -2.31 -12.65 3.41
N VAL A 166 -1.85 -11.61 4.11
CA VAL A 166 -0.86 -10.64 3.64
C VAL A 166 0.36 -10.56 4.56
N ALA A 167 0.57 -11.56 5.43
CA ALA A 167 1.71 -11.57 6.37
C ALA A 167 3.07 -11.35 5.66
N ASP A 168 3.31 -12.08 4.56
CA ASP A 168 4.57 -11.97 3.81
C ASP A 168 4.74 -10.61 3.11
N ILE A 169 3.63 -9.95 2.77
CA ILE A 169 3.64 -8.60 2.20
C ILE A 169 4.00 -7.59 3.29
N LEU A 170 3.39 -7.71 4.47
CA LEU A 170 3.66 -6.87 5.65
C LEU A 170 5.12 -6.98 6.09
N ASP A 171 5.66 -8.20 6.18
CA ASP A 171 7.07 -8.43 6.50
C ASP A 171 8.01 -7.77 5.46
N GLN A 172 7.64 -7.82 4.18
CA GLN A 172 8.40 -7.16 3.13
C GLN A 172 8.30 -5.64 3.17
N VAL A 173 7.16 -5.06 3.53
CA VAL A 173 7.01 -3.60 3.69
C VAL A 173 8.00 -3.09 4.73
N ASP A 174 8.07 -3.76 5.88
CA ASP A 174 8.98 -3.38 6.95
C ASP A 174 10.46 -3.51 6.53
N ALA A 175 10.80 -4.60 5.85
CA ALA A 175 12.14 -4.84 5.33
C ALA A 175 12.56 -3.80 4.26
N VAL A 176 11.66 -3.48 3.32
CA VAL A 176 11.90 -2.49 2.24
C VAL A 176 12.13 -1.12 2.84
N ASN A 177 11.25 -0.65 3.73
CA ASN A 177 11.38 0.67 4.34
C ASN A 177 12.62 0.79 5.23
N THR A 178 12.94 -0.27 5.99
CA THR A 178 14.18 -0.33 6.77
C THR A 178 15.42 -0.20 5.88
N LEU A 179 15.46 -0.92 4.75
CA LEU A 179 16.59 -0.83 3.82
C LEU A 179 16.69 0.55 3.17
N LEU A 180 15.56 1.12 2.75
CA LEU A 180 15.50 2.43 2.11
C LEU A 180 15.96 3.55 3.04
N MET A 181 15.52 3.54 4.31
CA MET A 181 15.95 4.52 5.31
C MET A 181 17.43 4.39 5.70
N LYS A 182 17.95 3.16 5.76
CA LYS A 182 19.39 2.92 5.96
C LYS A 182 20.22 3.50 4.81
N LYS A 183 19.76 3.34 3.56
CA LYS A 183 20.45 3.88 2.38
C LYS A 183 20.45 5.41 2.34
N SER A 184 19.35 6.06 2.71
CA SER A 184 19.24 7.53 2.70
C SER A 184 19.99 8.22 3.84
N ARG A 185 20.39 7.46 4.88
CA ARG A 185 20.92 7.99 6.15
C ARG A 185 19.95 8.95 6.86
N ALA A 186 18.67 8.93 6.48
CA ALA A 186 17.65 9.83 7.01
C ALA A 186 17.34 9.56 8.50
N VAL A 187 17.33 8.29 8.87
CA VAL A 187 16.97 7.83 10.23
C VAL A 187 18.01 6.83 10.69
N ARG A 188 18.62 7.08 11.86
CA ARG A 188 19.58 6.14 12.49
C ARG A 188 18.88 4.93 13.13
N ASN A 189 17.60 5.09 13.46
CA ASN A 189 16.75 4.08 14.07
C ASN A 189 15.75 3.50 13.04
N HIS A 190 14.77 2.72 13.49
CA HIS A 190 13.68 2.20 12.66
C HIS A 190 12.89 3.29 11.91
N TRP A 191 12.43 3.02 10.68
CA TRP A 191 11.82 4.02 9.79
C TRP A 191 10.53 4.66 10.35
N ILE A 192 9.85 3.96 11.25
CA ILE A 192 8.60 4.41 11.88
C ILE A 192 8.82 5.57 12.84
N HIS A 193 10.03 5.74 13.40
CA HIS A 193 10.31 6.87 14.28
C HIS A 193 10.15 8.23 13.61
N ALA A 194 10.23 8.29 12.29
CA ALA A 194 10.02 9.53 11.58
C ALA A 194 8.53 9.95 11.53
N ARG A 195 7.57 9.12 11.99
CA ARG A 195 6.15 9.51 12.14
C ARG A 195 5.95 10.50 13.28
N ASP A 196 6.83 10.46 14.27
CA ASP A 196 6.81 11.31 15.45
C ASP A 196 8.18 12.01 15.58
N PRO A 197 8.51 12.94 14.66
CA PRO A 197 9.78 13.66 14.72
C PRO A 197 9.78 14.56 15.97
N PRO A 198 10.87 14.59 16.74
CA PRO A 198 10.92 15.41 17.95
C PRO A 198 10.67 16.88 17.58
N ALA A 199 9.69 17.50 18.25
CA ALA A 199 9.42 18.92 18.08
C ALA A 199 10.66 19.76 18.45
N PRO A 200 10.88 20.92 17.80
CA PRO A 200 11.84 21.90 18.31
C PRO A 200 11.46 22.25 19.76
N ARG A 201 12.44 22.17 20.67
CA ARG A 201 12.25 22.29 22.13
C ARG A 201 11.29 23.44 22.49
N GLY A 202 10.20 23.15 23.22
CA GLY A 202 9.38 24.19 23.84
C GLY A 202 7.87 23.95 23.93
N LEU A 203 7.30 22.92 23.30
CA LEU A 203 5.87 22.62 23.38
C LEU A 203 5.68 21.24 24.01
N GLY A 204 5.01 21.22 25.16
CA GLY A 204 4.73 20.02 25.95
C GLY A 204 3.65 19.15 25.31
N GLU A 205 3.96 18.52 24.18
CA GLU A 205 3.16 17.44 23.61
C GLU A 205 3.74 16.08 24.02
N TYR A 206 2.83 15.11 24.21
CA TYR A 206 3.15 13.74 24.56
C TYR A 206 4.01 13.10 23.45
N ASN A 207 5.29 12.87 23.75
CA ASN A 207 6.24 12.21 22.85
C ASN A 207 6.41 10.75 23.32
N GLU A 208 6.18 9.76 22.46
CA GLU A 208 6.43 8.34 22.80
C GLU A 208 7.94 7.97 22.73
N GLY A 209 8.83 8.97 22.78
CA GLY A 209 10.23 8.81 23.14
C GLY A 209 11.02 7.82 22.29
N HIS A 210 10.78 7.77 20.97
CA HIS A 210 11.47 6.86 20.05
C HIS A 210 11.23 5.37 20.33
N ARG A 211 10.03 4.97 20.80
CA ARG A 211 9.68 3.55 21.02
C ARG A 211 8.65 2.97 20.03
N HIS A 212 8.38 3.67 18.93
CA HIS A 212 7.53 3.16 17.85
C HIS A 212 8.26 2.10 17.01
N ASN A 213 7.83 0.85 17.11
CA ASN A 213 8.29 -0.25 16.26
C ASN A 213 7.17 -0.72 15.32
N TRP A 214 7.52 -1.56 14.35
CA TRP A 214 6.57 -2.10 13.36
C TRP A 214 5.35 -2.78 14.01
N ILE A 215 5.59 -3.44 15.13
CA ILE A 215 4.54 -4.12 15.90
C ILE A 215 3.53 -3.11 16.48
N ALA A 216 3.99 -1.99 17.04
CA ALA A 216 3.10 -0.96 17.55
C ALA A 216 2.20 -0.41 16.43
N LEU A 217 2.75 -0.23 15.23
CA LEU A 217 2.02 0.25 14.07
C LEU A 217 0.98 -0.78 13.59
N THR A 218 1.31 -2.07 13.56
CA THR A 218 0.36 -3.12 13.15
C THR A 218 -0.75 -3.31 14.18
N ILE A 219 -0.48 -3.10 15.48
CA ILE A 219 -1.50 -3.04 16.54
C ILE A 219 -2.42 -1.83 16.35
N GLN A 220 -1.88 -0.64 16.09
CA GLN A 220 -2.68 0.56 15.81
C GLN A 220 -3.58 0.37 14.58
N ALA A 221 -3.07 -0.33 13.56
CA ALA A 221 -3.83 -0.72 12.37
C ALA A 221 -4.83 -1.87 12.62
N ARG A 222 -4.86 -2.46 13.82
CA ARG A 222 -5.74 -3.57 14.23
C ARG A 222 -5.58 -4.83 13.38
N LEU A 223 -4.35 -5.16 12.97
CA LEU A 223 -4.03 -6.38 12.22
C LEU A 223 -3.93 -7.59 13.15
N VAL A 224 -5.09 -8.09 13.59
CA VAL A 224 -5.20 -9.12 14.63
C VAL A 224 -4.60 -10.45 14.17
N LYS A 225 -4.81 -10.86 12.90
CA LYS A 225 -4.31 -12.15 12.42
C LYS A 225 -2.80 -12.10 12.27
N TYR A 226 -2.26 -11.02 11.70
CA TYR A 226 -0.82 -10.81 11.59
C TYR A 226 -0.13 -10.82 12.95
N MET A 227 -0.72 -10.17 13.95
CA MET A 227 -0.18 -10.15 15.31
C MET A 227 -0.17 -11.53 15.98
N ARG A 228 -1.16 -12.37 15.71
CA ARG A 228 -1.18 -13.76 16.20
C ARG A 228 -0.09 -14.59 15.53
N ASP A 229 0.14 -14.41 14.23
CA ASP A 229 1.21 -15.10 13.50
C ASP A 229 2.59 -14.75 14.06
N ILE A 230 2.85 -13.48 14.33
CA ILE A 230 4.11 -13.05 14.98
C ILE A 230 4.25 -13.66 16.37
N GLY A 231 3.17 -13.63 17.17
CA GLY A 231 3.16 -14.23 18.51
C GLY A 231 3.43 -15.74 18.49
N GLY A 232 2.94 -16.45 17.48
CA GLY A 232 3.16 -17.88 17.27
C GLY A 232 4.56 -18.22 16.75
N LYS A 233 5.21 -17.33 15.99
CA LYS A 233 6.60 -17.49 15.50
C LYS A 233 7.65 -17.22 16.58
N GLY A 234 7.24 -16.87 17.80
CA GLY A 234 8.10 -16.37 18.86
C GLY A 234 8.39 -14.89 18.64
N TRP A 235 8.10 -14.07 19.65
CA TRP A 235 8.38 -12.64 19.61
C TRP A 235 9.86 -12.42 19.22
N PRO A 236 10.17 -11.60 18.20
CA PRO A 236 11.56 -11.32 17.86
C PRO A 236 12.23 -10.75 19.11
N ALA A 237 13.19 -11.50 19.65
CA ALA A 237 13.79 -11.24 20.95
C ALA A 237 14.17 -9.76 21.08
N ALA A 238 13.84 -9.19 22.24
CA ALA A 238 14.09 -7.82 22.69
C ALA A 238 15.56 -7.37 22.62
N LYS A 239 16.20 -7.42 21.46
CA LYS A 239 17.56 -6.92 21.21
C LYS A 239 17.61 -5.43 20.88
N GLU A 240 16.45 -4.78 20.76
CA GLU A 240 16.34 -3.34 20.51
C GLU A 240 15.62 -2.58 21.64
N TRP A 241 15.57 -3.13 22.86
CA TRP A 241 15.29 -2.31 24.03
C TRP A 241 16.61 -1.71 24.52
N PRO A 242 16.88 -0.40 24.37
CA PRO A 242 17.90 0.21 25.19
C PRO A 242 17.41 0.11 26.63
N ALA A 243 18.20 -0.60 27.44
CA ALA A 243 18.04 -0.61 28.88
C ALA A 243 17.94 0.84 29.35
N THR A 244 16.88 1.13 30.10
CA THR A 244 16.69 2.41 30.79
C THR A 244 17.90 2.64 31.69
N ALA A 245 18.60 3.74 31.43
CA ALA A 245 19.48 4.43 32.37
C ALA A 245 18.90 5.83 32.58
#